data_AF-A0A0M0K550-F1
#
_entry.id   AF-A0A0M0K550-F1
#
_cell.length_a   1.000
_cell.length_b   1.000
_cell.length_c   1.000
_cell.angle_alpha   90.00
_cell.angle_beta   90.00
_cell.angle_gamma   90.00
#
_symmetry.space_group_name_H-M   'P 1'
#
loop_
_entity.id
_entity.type
_entity.pdbx_description
1 polymer ?
#
loop_
_entity_poly.entity_id
_entity_poly.type
_entity_poly.pdbx_seq_one_letter_code
_entity_poly.pdbx_strand_id
1 'polypeptide(L)'
;MTWFEESYAGSARDVEALAREPYANPLAAVSLSGVPSLTGVVGDGEVLRDEGVEFFEAVAAAGVDVDWREWAHGYHAFPVFPFGAARREAEAYILSRLRASVPESPSRPIGAPVAAPGSSRLGSRCRPPPTMQLGTGFQFEDGEQLLVSVQKPIGMVLEEAEEAGAEAGSSGCVVAVVVDGSAASRAGVQTGFRLLAVNNMDVRASSLDEVMALLLQSPRVVNLRFATL
;
A
#
# COMPACT_ATOMS: atom_id res chain seq x y z
N MET A 1 22.53 15.91 -8.56
CA MET A 1 22.05 14.52 -8.51
C MET A 1 23.16 13.49 -8.78
N THR A 2 24.43 13.94 -8.90
CA THR A 2 25.60 13.19 -9.36
C THR A 2 25.82 11.84 -8.67
N TRP A 3 25.71 11.75 -7.34
CA TRP A 3 25.91 10.47 -6.66
C TRP A 3 24.87 9.40 -7.07
N PHE A 4 23.61 9.79 -7.27
CA PHE A 4 22.56 8.87 -7.74
C PHE A 4 22.80 8.44 -9.19
N GLU A 5 23.20 9.39 -10.03
CA GLU A 5 23.54 9.15 -11.43
C GLU A 5 24.73 8.19 -11.56
N GLU A 6 25.81 8.41 -10.81
CA GLU A 6 26.98 7.54 -10.76
C GLU A 6 26.63 6.14 -10.25
N SER A 7 25.78 6.07 -9.22
CA SER A 7 25.31 4.79 -8.68
C SER A 7 24.46 4.02 -9.69
N TYR A 8 23.63 4.71 -10.47
CA TYR A 8 22.80 4.10 -11.50
C TYR A 8 23.61 3.71 -12.75
N ALA A 9 24.58 4.54 -13.16
CA ALA A 9 25.52 4.24 -14.24
C ALA A 9 26.37 3.00 -13.94
N GLY A 10 26.74 2.82 -12.67
CA GLY A 10 27.64 1.78 -12.22
C GLY A 10 29.05 1.94 -12.82
N SER A 11 29.82 0.85 -12.85
CA SER A 11 31.19 0.89 -13.38
C SER A 11 31.28 0.75 -14.91
N ALA A 12 30.17 0.48 -15.59
CA ALA A 12 30.16 0.14 -17.00
C ALA A 12 30.13 1.36 -17.93
N ARG A 13 29.69 2.52 -17.43
CA ARG A 13 29.51 3.76 -18.21
C ARG A 13 29.70 4.97 -17.30
N ASP A 14 30.07 6.10 -17.88
CA ASP A 14 29.97 7.39 -17.19
C ASP A 14 28.56 7.98 -17.31
N VAL A 15 28.29 9.00 -16.50
CA VAL A 15 26.99 9.67 -16.40
C VAL A 15 26.61 10.36 -17.73
N GLU A 16 27.59 10.91 -18.44
CA GLU A 16 27.36 11.63 -19.70
C GLU A 16 26.90 10.68 -20.83
N ALA A 17 27.46 9.47 -20.89
CA ALA A 17 26.99 8.43 -21.79
C ALA A 17 25.58 7.96 -21.41
N LEU A 18 25.27 7.85 -20.12
CA LEU A 18 23.95 7.46 -19.64
C LEU A 18 22.88 8.51 -19.96
N ALA A 19 23.21 9.80 -19.88
CA ALA A 19 22.30 10.89 -20.19
C ALA A 19 21.82 10.92 -21.66
N ARG A 20 22.48 10.18 -22.56
CA ARG A 20 22.10 10.02 -23.98
C ARG A 20 21.19 8.82 -24.22
N GLU A 21 20.94 8.00 -23.20
CA GLU A 21 20.15 6.79 -23.32
C GLU A 21 18.68 7.06 -22.97
N PRO A 22 17.72 6.83 -23.90
CA PRO A 22 16.31 7.16 -23.68
C PRO A 22 15.65 6.48 -22.46
N TYR A 23 16.15 5.33 -22.01
CA TYR A 23 15.62 4.65 -20.84
C TYR A 23 16.02 5.32 -19.51
N ALA A 24 17.11 6.09 -19.51
CA ALA A 24 17.62 6.81 -18.35
C ALA A 24 17.23 8.29 -18.40
N ASN A 25 17.34 8.90 -19.57
CA ASN A 25 16.89 10.25 -19.86
C ASN A 25 15.82 10.22 -20.97
N PRO A 26 14.53 10.29 -20.64
CA PRO A 26 13.45 10.29 -21.63
C PRO A 26 13.54 11.40 -22.68
N LEU A 27 14.13 12.56 -22.35
CA LEU A 27 14.34 13.65 -23.31
C LEU A 27 15.34 13.29 -24.42
N ALA A 28 16.18 12.28 -24.22
CA ALA A 28 17.08 11.76 -25.26
C ALA A 28 16.36 10.86 -26.28
N ALA A 29 15.07 10.55 -26.08
CA ALA A 29 14.31 9.74 -27.03
C ALA A 29 14.14 10.45 -28.38
N VAL A 30 14.22 9.68 -29.48
CA VAL A 30 13.98 10.20 -30.84
C VAL A 30 12.55 10.75 -30.99
N SER A 31 11.60 10.19 -30.25
CA SER A 31 10.22 10.67 -30.22
C SER A 31 9.57 10.35 -28.88
N LEU A 32 8.76 11.29 -28.40
CA LEU A 32 7.85 11.12 -27.24
C LEU A 32 6.40 10.87 -27.68
N SER A 33 6.15 10.66 -28.97
CA SER A 33 4.81 10.37 -29.48
C SER A 33 4.33 8.99 -29.02
N GLY A 34 3.02 8.85 -28.78
CA GLY A 34 2.40 7.57 -28.44
C GLY A 34 2.58 7.11 -26.99
N VAL A 35 3.22 7.89 -26.12
CA VAL A 35 3.18 7.63 -24.68
C VAL A 35 1.77 7.87 -24.13
N PRO A 36 1.38 7.22 -23.00
CA PRO A 36 0.09 7.48 -22.36
C PRO A 36 -0.08 8.95 -21.96
N SER A 37 -1.33 9.38 -21.78
CA SER A 37 -1.62 10.72 -21.23
C SER A 37 -0.89 10.92 -19.90
N LEU A 38 -0.23 12.08 -19.72
CA LEU A 38 0.58 12.34 -18.54
C LEU A 38 -0.10 13.36 -17.61
N THR A 39 0.17 13.19 -16.32
CA THR A 39 -0.12 14.18 -15.28
C THR A 39 1.20 14.57 -14.62
N GLY A 40 1.59 15.84 -14.72
CA GLY A 40 2.85 16.35 -14.22
C GLY A 40 2.73 17.19 -12.97
N VAL A 41 3.73 17.08 -12.10
CA VAL A 41 3.87 17.87 -10.88
C VAL A 41 5.32 18.32 -10.75
N VAL A 42 5.53 19.64 -10.73
CA VAL A 42 6.86 20.25 -10.61
C VAL A 42 6.85 21.26 -9.45
N GLY A 43 7.88 21.27 -8.63
CA GLY A 43 8.12 22.32 -7.65
C GLY A 43 9.04 23.42 -8.18
N ASP A 44 8.84 24.66 -7.76
CA ASP A 44 9.75 25.77 -8.11
C ASP A 44 11.08 25.75 -7.30
N GLY A 45 11.09 25.03 -6.17
CA GLY A 45 12.18 24.99 -5.20
C GLY A 45 13.00 23.70 -5.27
N GLU A 46 13.15 23.10 -6.46
CA GLU A 46 13.91 21.87 -6.65
C GLU A 46 14.89 21.94 -7.82
N VAL A 47 15.97 21.16 -7.73
CA VAL A 47 17.06 21.14 -8.73
C VAL A 47 16.65 20.50 -10.06
N LEU A 48 15.56 19.73 -10.08
CA LEU A 48 15.04 19.03 -11.27
C LEU A 48 13.93 19.80 -11.99
N ARG A 49 13.64 21.03 -11.55
CA ARG A 49 12.55 21.85 -12.06
C ARG A 49 12.61 22.02 -13.58
N ASP A 50 13.74 22.50 -14.09
CA ASP A 50 13.87 22.87 -15.50
C ASP A 50 13.76 21.65 -16.42
N GLU A 51 14.38 20.53 -16.04
CA GLU A 51 14.27 19.26 -16.78
C GLU A 51 12.84 18.70 -16.75
N GLY A 52 12.14 18.80 -15.61
CA GLY A 52 10.75 18.39 -15.49
C GLY A 52 9.81 19.22 -16.38
N VAL A 53 9.99 20.54 -16.41
CA VAL A 53 9.25 21.44 -17.31
C VAL A 53 9.53 21.09 -18.77
N GLU A 54 10.81 20.97 -19.15
CA GLU A 54 11.22 20.64 -20.51
C GLU A 54 10.61 19.29 -20.96
N PHE A 55 10.60 18.28 -20.10
CA PHE A 55 9.98 16.99 -20.40
C PHE A 55 8.49 17.12 -20.70
N PHE A 56 7.71 17.79 -19.85
CA PHE A 56 6.26 17.91 -20.09
C PHE A 56 5.93 18.76 -21.31
N GLU A 57 6.70 19.81 -21.58
CA GLU A 57 6.56 20.62 -22.80
C GLU A 57 6.91 19.82 -24.06
N ALA A 58 7.96 18.99 -24.02
CA ALA A 58 8.36 18.13 -25.13
C ALA A 58 7.30 17.04 -25.40
N VAL A 59 6.71 16.43 -24.37
CA VAL A 59 5.61 15.46 -24.54
C VAL A 59 4.36 16.14 -25.12
N ALA A 60 4.00 17.33 -24.65
CA ALA A 60 2.89 18.11 -25.20
C ALA A 60 3.13 18.47 -26.69
N ALA A 61 4.35 18.89 -27.03
CA ALA A 61 4.74 19.18 -28.42
C ALA A 61 4.69 17.94 -29.33
N ALA A 62 4.86 16.73 -28.78
CA ALA A 62 4.68 15.47 -29.48
C ALA A 62 3.21 15.07 -29.71
N GLY A 63 2.25 15.91 -29.29
CA GLY A 63 0.82 15.72 -29.51
C GLY A 63 0.12 14.80 -28.49
N VAL A 64 0.75 14.57 -27.34
CA VAL A 64 0.19 13.76 -26.26
C VAL A 64 -0.60 14.65 -25.30
N ASP A 65 -1.69 14.12 -24.74
CA ASP A 65 -2.45 14.78 -23.68
C ASP A 65 -1.62 14.84 -22.40
N VAL A 66 -1.19 16.05 -22.02
CA VAL A 66 -0.42 16.32 -20.81
C VAL A 66 -1.06 17.47 -20.06
N ASP A 67 -1.37 17.25 -18.79
CA ASP A 67 -1.69 18.32 -17.84
C ASP A 67 -0.60 18.32 -16.77
N TRP A 68 0.11 19.42 -16.63
CA TRP A 68 1.15 19.58 -15.63
C TRP A 68 1.05 20.97 -15.00
N ARG A 69 1.51 21.08 -13.76
CA ARG A 69 1.56 22.37 -13.06
C ARG A 69 2.85 22.51 -12.28
N GLU A 70 3.20 23.76 -12.04
CA GLU A 70 4.28 24.16 -11.15
C GLU A 70 3.69 24.67 -9.83
N TRP A 71 4.24 24.24 -8.70
CA TRP A 71 3.83 24.68 -7.36
C TRP A 71 4.89 25.58 -6.73
N ALA A 72 4.43 26.76 -6.30
CA ALA A 72 5.24 27.66 -5.49
C ALA A 72 5.63 27.01 -4.16
N HIS A 73 6.91 27.15 -3.80
CA HIS A 73 7.54 26.50 -2.65
C HIS A 73 7.49 24.96 -2.69
N GLY A 74 7.27 24.37 -3.87
CA GLY A 74 7.36 22.93 -4.06
C GLY A 74 8.82 22.50 -4.03
N TYR A 75 9.21 21.71 -3.04
CA TYR A 75 10.53 21.09 -2.98
C TYR A 75 10.47 19.66 -3.55
N HIS A 76 11.62 19.03 -3.75
CA HIS A 76 11.66 17.70 -4.35
C HIS A 76 10.79 16.67 -3.61
N ALA A 77 9.89 16.02 -4.34
CA ALA A 77 8.92 15.03 -3.84
C ALA A 77 7.93 15.54 -2.76
N PHE A 78 7.65 16.85 -2.70
CA PHE A 78 6.71 17.45 -1.73
C PHE A 78 5.32 16.79 -1.62
N PRO A 79 4.70 16.19 -2.66
CA PRO A 79 3.37 15.56 -2.50
C PRO A 79 3.37 14.32 -1.60
N VAL A 80 4.52 13.66 -1.48
CA VAL A 80 4.67 12.40 -0.71
C VAL A 80 4.93 12.67 0.77
N PHE A 81 5.55 13.81 1.09
CA PHE A 81 5.90 14.16 2.46
C PHE A 81 4.73 14.83 3.22
N PRO A 82 4.65 14.70 4.55
CA PRO A 82 3.49 15.16 5.32
C PRO A 82 3.49 16.67 5.65
N PHE A 83 4.37 17.47 5.05
CA PHE A 83 4.56 18.89 5.38
C PHE A 83 4.51 19.78 4.13
N GLY A 84 4.39 21.10 4.34
CA GLY A 84 4.38 22.09 3.26
C GLY A 84 2.98 22.45 2.76
N ALA A 85 2.78 23.73 2.43
CA ALA A 85 1.49 24.26 2.00
C ALA A 85 1.03 23.67 0.66
N ALA A 86 1.96 23.50 -0.29
CA ALA A 86 1.70 22.98 -1.63
C ALA A 86 1.20 21.52 -1.65
N ARG A 87 1.54 20.73 -0.62
CA ARG A 87 1.27 19.27 -0.60
C ARG A 87 -0.20 18.93 -0.76
N ARG A 88 -1.10 19.59 -0.01
CA ARG A 88 -2.54 19.29 -0.07
C ARG A 88 -3.15 19.62 -1.42
N GLU A 89 -2.71 20.72 -2.03
CA GLU A 89 -3.21 21.15 -3.34
C GLU A 89 -2.71 20.24 -4.46
N ALA A 90 -1.42 19.85 -4.43
CA ALA A 90 -0.89 18.88 -5.38
C ALA A 90 -1.54 17.50 -5.23
N GLU A 91 -1.78 17.03 -3.99
CA GLU A 91 -2.50 15.78 -3.76
C GLU A 91 -3.93 15.84 -4.32
N ALA A 92 -4.67 16.92 -4.08
CA ALA A 92 -6.01 17.11 -4.61
C ALA A 92 -6.01 17.12 -6.15
N TYR A 93 -5.02 17.79 -6.76
CA TYR A 93 -4.81 17.79 -8.19
C TYR A 93 -4.55 16.37 -8.73
N ILE A 94 -3.57 15.65 -8.18
CA ILE A 94 -3.22 14.28 -8.59
C ILE A 94 -4.44 13.36 -8.48
N LEU A 95 -5.16 13.41 -7.35
CA LEU A 95 -6.36 12.61 -7.14
C LEU A 95 -7.46 12.93 -8.15
N SER A 96 -7.62 14.21 -8.51
CA SER A 96 -8.61 14.61 -9.52
C SER A 96 -8.27 14.03 -10.90
N ARG A 97 -7.00 14.08 -11.31
CA ARG A 97 -6.52 13.55 -12.60
C ARG A 97 -6.65 12.04 -12.67
N LEU A 98 -6.28 11.34 -11.58
CA LEU A 98 -6.44 9.89 -11.48
C LEU A 98 -7.90 9.44 -11.53
N ARG A 99 -8.81 10.17 -10.88
CA ARG A 99 -10.25 9.85 -10.94
C ARG A 99 -10.82 10.05 -12.34
N ALA A 100 -10.36 11.06 -13.06
CA ALA A 100 -10.81 11.33 -14.42
C ALA A 100 -10.27 10.32 -15.44
N SER A 101 -9.10 9.71 -15.19
CA SER A 101 -8.48 8.75 -16.12
C SER A 101 -8.98 7.32 -15.96
N VAL A 102 -9.57 6.97 -14.82
CA VAL A 102 -10.16 5.65 -14.59
C VAL A 102 -11.63 5.68 -15.06
N PRO A 103 -12.01 4.93 -16.10
CA PRO A 103 -13.42 4.81 -16.47
C PRO A 103 -14.21 4.25 -15.29
N GLU A 104 -15.40 4.79 -15.03
CA GLU A 104 -16.28 4.22 -14.00
C GLU A 104 -16.45 2.73 -14.29
N SER A 105 -15.93 1.90 -13.39
CA SER A 105 -16.24 0.48 -13.43
C SER A 105 -17.73 0.35 -13.14
N PRO A 106 -18.53 -0.37 -13.95
CA PRO A 106 -19.91 -0.63 -13.60
C PRO A 106 -19.91 -1.22 -12.19
N SER A 107 -20.66 -0.60 -11.30
CA SER A 107 -20.73 -1.00 -9.89
C SER A 107 -21.13 -2.47 -9.82
N ARG A 108 -20.15 -3.34 -9.61
CA ARG A 108 -20.42 -4.74 -9.37
C ARG A 108 -21.09 -4.82 -8.00
N PRO A 109 -22.33 -5.33 -7.88
CA PRO A 109 -22.97 -5.44 -6.59
C PRO A 109 -22.08 -6.29 -5.68
N ILE A 110 -21.74 -5.74 -4.52
CA ILE A 110 -21.04 -6.44 -3.45
C ILE A 110 -21.95 -7.61 -3.06
N GLY A 111 -21.55 -8.83 -3.44
CA GLY A 111 -22.31 -10.06 -3.18
C GLY A 111 -22.58 -10.96 -4.40
N ALA A 112 -22.27 -10.53 -5.62
CA ALA A 112 -22.43 -11.43 -6.78
C ALA A 112 -21.34 -12.53 -6.79
N PRO A 113 -21.72 -13.82 -6.70
CA PRO A 113 -20.76 -14.93 -6.68
C PRO A 113 -19.97 -14.93 -7.99
N VAL A 114 -18.64 -15.04 -7.89
CA VAL A 114 -17.77 -15.28 -9.05
C VAL A 114 -18.13 -16.65 -9.62
N ALA A 115 -18.65 -16.71 -10.84
CA ALA A 115 -18.81 -17.96 -11.54
C ALA A 115 -17.42 -18.57 -11.80
N ALA A 116 -17.17 -19.75 -11.24
CA ALA A 116 -15.94 -20.50 -11.48
C ALA A 116 -15.82 -20.84 -12.98
N PRO A 117 -14.64 -20.72 -13.61
CA PRO A 117 -14.47 -21.12 -15.00
C PRO A 117 -14.66 -22.64 -15.13
N GLY A 118 -15.37 -23.03 -16.20
CA GLY A 118 -15.88 -24.37 -16.41
C GLY A 118 -14.78 -25.44 -16.47
N SER A 119 -14.88 -26.41 -15.56
CA SER A 119 -14.17 -27.68 -15.67
C SER A 119 -14.89 -28.56 -16.69
N SER A 120 -14.20 -28.84 -17.80
CA SER A 120 -14.59 -29.85 -18.78
C SER A 120 -14.69 -31.22 -18.10
N ARG A 121 -15.79 -31.92 -18.38
CA ARG A 121 -16.13 -33.22 -17.80
C ARG A 121 -15.18 -34.31 -18.29
N LEU A 122 -14.57 -35.04 -17.37
CA LEU A 122 -14.29 -36.46 -17.57
C LEU A 122 -14.76 -37.24 -16.36
N GLY A 123 -15.61 -38.23 -16.64
CA GLY A 123 -16.33 -38.99 -15.64
C GLY A 123 -15.42 -39.90 -14.82
N SER A 124 -15.72 -39.97 -13.54
CA SER A 124 -15.54 -41.18 -12.75
C SER A 124 -16.51 -41.11 -11.58
N ARG A 125 -17.35 -42.14 -11.47
CA ARG A 125 -18.34 -42.26 -10.40
C ARG A 125 -17.61 -42.61 -9.12
N CYS A 126 -17.21 -41.62 -8.33
CA CYS A 126 -16.84 -41.83 -6.94
C CYS A 126 -18.06 -41.60 -6.06
N ARG A 127 -18.48 -42.68 -5.41
CA ARG A 127 -19.46 -42.71 -4.33
C ARG A 127 -19.09 -41.67 -3.26
N PRO A 128 -20.03 -40.90 -2.70
CA PRO A 128 -19.69 -39.92 -1.67
C PRO A 128 -19.16 -40.66 -0.42
N PRO A 129 -18.04 -40.23 0.17
CA PRO A 129 -17.71 -40.65 1.52
C PRO A 129 -18.74 -40.06 2.50
N PRO A 130 -18.90 -40.64 3.71
CA PRO A 130 -19.75 -40.04 4.73
C PRO A 130 -19.26 -38.61 5.01
N THR A 131 -20.20 -37.72 5.28
CA THR A 131 -20.02 -36.30 5.65
C THR A 131 -18.82 -36.13 6.59
N MET A 132 -17.67 -35.83 5.99
CA MET A 132 -16.48 -35.45 6.72
C MET A 132 -16.61 -33.95 6.90
N GLN A 133 -17.06 -33.55 8.09
CA GLN A 133 -16.97 -32.18 8.55
C GLN A 133 -15.53 -31.71 8.30
N LEU A 134 -15.35 -30.76 7.39
CA LEU A 134 -14.12 -29.99 7.31
C LEU A 134 -14.05 -29.18 8.60
N GLY A 135 -13.46 -29.80 9.63
CA GLY A 135 -12.97 -29.06 10.77
C GLY A 135 -12.04 -28.00 10.23
N THR A 136 -12.31 -26.74 10.56
CA THR A 136 -11.34 -25.66 10.50
C THR A 136 -10.18 -26.09 11.39
N GLY A 137 -9.24 -26.80 10.78
CA GLY A 137 -8.14 -27.49 11.45
C GLY A 137 -7.07 -26.53 11.91
N PHE A 138 -7.43 -25.66 12.84
CA PHE A 138 -6.53 -24.99 13.74
C PHE A 138 -7.24 -24.94 15.11
N GLN A 139 -7.15 -26.03 15.86
CA GLN A 139 -7.41 -25.96 17.30
C GLN A 139 -6.18 -25.31 17.91
N PHE A 140 -6.34 -24.09 18.41
CA PHE A 140 -5.29 -23.41 19.18
C PHE A 140 -5.61 -23.61 20.66
N GLU A 141 -4.59 -23.87 21.48
CA GLU A 141 -4.72 -24.10 22.93
C GLU A 141 -5.06 -22.82 23.71
N ASP A 142 -5.08 -21.66 23.04
CA ASP A 142 -5.25 -20.33 23.62
C ASP A 142 -6.67 -19.76 23.38
N GLY A 143 -7.72 -20.41 23.91
CA GLY A 143 -9.08 -19.84 24.03
C GLY A 143 -9.79 -19.47 22.72
N GLU A 144 -10.78 -18.56 22.83
CA GLU A 144 -11.49 -18.01 21.66
C GLU A 144 -10.60 -16.99 20.92
N GLN A 145 -10.49 -17.13 19.60
CA GLN A 145 -9.63 -16.29 18.78
C GLN A 145 -10.39 -15.69 17.60
N LEU A 146 -10.09 -14.42 17.32
CA LEU A 146 -10.64 -13.68 16.19
C LEU A 146 -9.54 -13.45 15.13
N LEU A 147 -9.72 -14.05 13.95
CA LEU A 147 -8.88 -13.80 12.78
C LEU A 147 -9.59 -12.83 11.83
N VAL A 148 -8.96 -11.68 11.55
CA VAL A 148 -9.54 -10.62 10.71
C VAL A 148 -8.56 -10.13 9.66
N SER A 149 -9.09 -9.79 8.48
CA SER A 149 -8.34 -9.09 7.44
C SER A 149 -8.83 -7.64 7.38
N VAL A 150 -7.97 -6.70 7.77
CA VAL A 150 -8.29 -5.27 7.85
C VAL A 150 -7.47 -4.47 6.83
N GLN A 151 -8.03 -3.37 6.35
CA GLN A 151 -7.33 -2.45 5.45
C GLN A 151 -6.70 -1.30 6.24
N LYS A 152 -5.52 -0.82 5.79
CA LYS A 152 -4.93 0.43 6.29
C LYS A 152 -5.67 1.64 5.70
N PRO A 153 -5.95 2.69 6.50
CA PRO A 153 -5.67 2.82 7.92
C PRO A 153 -6.60 1.92 8.77
N ILE A 154 -6.00 1.18 9.71
CA ILE A 154 -6.71 0.14 10.49
C ILE A 154 -7.72 0.80 11.46
N GLY A 155 -7.33 1.91 12.09
CA GLY A 155 -8.16 2.73 12.97
C GLY A 155 -8.42 2.09 14.34
N MET A 156 -7.34 1.67 14.98
CA MET A 156 -7.27 1.19 16.36
C MET A 156 -5.94 1.62 16.99
N VAL A 157 -5.90 1.72 18.31
CA VAL A 157 -4.72 2.05 19.12
C VAL A 157 -4.32 0.81 19.91
N LEU A 158 -3.02 0.51 19.90
CA LEU A 158 -2.41 -0.57 20.66
C LEU A 158 -1.68 0.01 21.88
N GLU A 159 -1.82 -0.65 23.01
CA GLU A 159 -1.07 -0.38 24.24
C GLU A 159 -0.32 -1.63 24.68
N GLU A 160 0.75 -1.45 25.43
CA GLU A 160 1.46 -2.56 26.06
C GLU A 160 0.64 -3.06 27.25
N ALA A 161 0.38 -4.37 27.28
CA ALA A 161 -0.31 -5.00 28.39
C ALA A 161 0.66 -5.18 29.55
N GLU A 162 0.61 -4.28 30.54
CA GLU A 162 1.19 -4.52 31.85
C GLU A 162 0.26 -5.45 32.64
N GLU A 163 0.47 -6.77 32.55
CA GLU A 163 -0.20 -7.70 33.45
C GLU A 163 0.36 -7.52 34.88
N ALA A 164 -0.43 -6.89 35.75
CA ALA A 164 -0.20 -6.88 37.18
C ALA A 164 -0.31 -8.30 37.74
N GLY A 165 0.79 -9.07 37.70
CA GLY A 165 0.94 -10.32 38.44
C GLY A 165 1.38 -11.56 37.68
N ALA A 166 1.78 -11.48 36.41
CA ALA A 166 2.37 -12.61 35.69
C ALA A 166 3.84 -12.36 35.37
N GLU A 167 4.62 -13.44 35.36
CA GLU A 167 6.08 -13.46 35.42
C GLU A 167 6.76 -12.56 34.37
N ALA A 168 7.88 -11.95 34.79
CA ALA A 168 8.67 -11.00 34.03
C ALA A 168 8.99 -11.52 32.62
N GLY A 169 8.26 -11.03 31.61
CA GLY A 169 8.56 -11.32 30.20
C GLY A 169 7.38 -11.40 29.24
N SER A 170 6.11 -11.34 29.67
CA SER A 170 4.98 -11.31 28.72
C SER A 170 4.70 -9.88 28.24
N SER A 171 5.56 -9.35 27.37
CA SER A 171 5.28 -8.12 26.62
C SER A 171 4.29 -8.43 25.49
N GLY A 172 3.01 -8.13 25.71
CA GLY A 172 1.96 -8.33 24.71
C GLY A 172 1.26 -7.01 24.36
N CYS A 173 0.83 -6.88 23.11
CA CYS A 173 0.04 -5.72 22.68
C CYS A 173 -1.47 -5.99 22.88
N VAL A 174 -2.18 -5.04 23.47
CA VAL A 174 -3.65 -5.06 23.63
C VAL A 174 -4.29 -3.89 22.90
N VAL A 175 -5.52 -4.09 22.45
CA VAL A 175 -6.31 -3.04 21.80
C VAL A 175 -6.88 -2.11 22.86
N ALA A 176 -6.33 -0.90 22.97
CA ALA A 176 -6.80 0.09 23.93
C ALA A 176 -8.07 0.79 23.45
N VAL A 177 -8.06 1.23 22.19
CA VAL A 177 -9.15 2.01 21.61
C VAL A 177 -9.40 1.56 20.17
N VAL A 178 -10.66 1.45 19.79
CA VAL A 178 -11.08 1.26 18.40
C VAL A 178 -11.90 2.48 17.99
N VAL A 179 -11.57 3.08 16.84
CA VAL A 179 -12.32 4.22 16.31
C VAL A 179 -13.60 3.71 15.63
N ASP A 180 -14.75 4.27 16.01
CA ASP A 180 -16.03 3.90 15.41
C ASP A 180 -16.04 4.16 13.90
N GLY A 181 -16.49 3.16 13.13
CA GLY A 181 -16.48 3.24 11.67
C GLY A 181 -15.11 3.02 11.02
N SER A 182 -14.10 2.57 11.78
CA SER A 182 -12.81 2.14 11.21
C SER A 182 -12.85 0.75 10.57
N ALA A 183 -11.76 0.35 9.91
CA ALA A 183 -11.61 -1.00 9.38
C ALA A 183 -11.58 -2.05 10.49
N ALA A 184 -10.94 -1.75 11.63
CA ALA A 184 -10.95 -2.58 12.84
C ALA A 184 -12.36 -2.72 13.44
N SER A 185 -13.10 -1.62 13.57
CA SER A 185 -14.49 -1.64 14.07
C SER A 185 -15.39 -2.53 13.21
N ARG A 186 -15.33 -2.37 11.88
CA ARG A 186 -16.10 -3.21 10.93
C ARG A 186 -15.69 -4.67 10.92
N ALA A 187 -14.44 -4.98 11.28
CA ALA A 187 -13.93 -6.33 11.37
C ALA A 187 -14.28 -7.02 12.70
N GLY A 188 -14.94 -6.32 13.63
CA GLY A 188 -15.33 -6.89 14.93
C GLY A 188 -14.21 -6.86 15.97
N VAL A 189 -13.15 -6.07 15.75
CA VAL A 189 -12.12 -5.85 16.77
C VAL A 189 -12.70 -4.99 17.88
N GLN A 190 -12.59 -5.45 19.13
CA GLN A 190 -13.06 -4.75 20.31
C GLN A 190 -11.88 -4.31 21.19
N THR A 191 -12.13 -3.33 22.05
CA THR A 191 -11.19 -2.92 23.10
C THR A 191 -10.97 -4.05 24.10
N GLY A 192 -9.73 -4.25 24.53
CA GLY A 192 -9.32 -5.33 25.44
C GLY A 192 -8.84 -6.60 24.73
N PHE A 193 -9.04 -6.73 23.41
CA PHE A 193 -8.50 -7.87 22.67
C PHE A 193 -6.98 -7.87 22.67
N ARG A 194 -6.36 -9.03 22.91
CA ARG A 194 -4.90 -9.17 22.84
C ARG A 194 -4.48 -9.56 21.45
N LEU A 195 -3.51 -8.85 20.88
CA LEU A 195 -2.97 -9.17 19.57
C LEU A 195 -2.02 -10.36 19.68
N LEU A 196 -2.30 -11.44 18.95
CA LEU A 196 -1.52 -12.67 18.91
C LEU A 196 -0.60 -12.72 17.69
N ALA A 197 -1.07 -12.24 16.53
CA ALA A 197 -0.27 -12.29 15.30
C ALA A 197 -0.60 -11.17 14.31
N VAL A 198 0.42 -10.76 13.54
CA VAL A 198 0.32 -9.86 12.39
C VAL A 198 0.86 -10.58 11.16
N ASN A 199 0.04 -10.74 10.11
CA ASN A 199 0.41 -11.43 8.87
C ASN A 199 1.08 -12.80 9.09
N ASN A 200 0.51 -13.60 10.00
CA ASN A 200 1.01 -14.92 10.40
C ASN A 200 2.34 -14.92 11.18
N MET A 201 2.87 -13.75 11.55
CA MET A 201 3.97 -13.63 12.51
C MET A 201 3.42 -13.51 13.92
N ASP A 202 3.89 -14.37 14.82
CA ASP A 202 3.55 -14.32 16.24
C ASP A 202 4.16 -13.09 16.89
N VAL A 203 3.35 -12.32 17.62
CA VAL A 203 3.76 -11.09 18.30
C VAL A 203 3.47 -11.11 19.80
N ARG A 204 3.14 -12.28 20.36
CA ARG A 204 2.78 -12.44 21.78
C ARG A 204 3.88 -12.02 22.77
N ALA A 205 5.14 -12.06 22.33
CA ALA A 205 6.32 -11.69 23.11
C ALA A 205 7.09 -10.51 22.49
N SER A 206 6.52 -9.82 21.51
CA SER A 206 7.14 -8.68 20.84
C SER A 206 6.80 -7.37 21.55
N SER A 207 7.71 -6.40 21.47
CA SER A 207 7.45 -5.04 21.98
C SER A 207 6.46 -4.28 21.08
N LEU A 208 5.87 -3.21 21.60
CA LEU A 208 4.98 -2.36 20.80
C LEU A 208 5.70 -1.79 19.56
N ASP A 209 6.96 -1.41 19.69
CA ASP A 209 7.76 -0.87 18.59
C ASP A 209 7.93 -1.89 17.44
N GLU A 210 8.18 -3.17 17.77
CA GLU A 210 8.29 -4.24 16.78
C GLU A 210 6.96 -4.50 16.08
N VAL A 211 5.86 -4.54 16.83
CA VAL A 211 4.51 -4.71 16.29
C VAL A 211 4.15 -3.55 15.37
N MET A 212 4.46 -2.32 15.77
CA MET A 212 4.25 -1.14 14.94
C MET A 212 5.11 -1.20 13.68
N ALA A 213 6.38 -1.60 13.78
CA ALA A 213 7.24 -1.78 12.60
C ALA A 213 6.66 -2.81 11.61
N LEU A 214 6.18 -3.96 12.10
CA LEU A 214 5.51 -4.97 11.29
C LEU A 214 4.24 -4.42 10.63
N LEU A 215 3.42 -3.70 11.39
CA LEU A 215 2.23 -3.06 10.86
C LEU A 215 2.59 -2.02 9.80
N LEU A 216 3.62 -1.21 9.97
CA LEU A 216 4.06 -0.21 8.99
C LEU A 216 4.56 -0.87 7.69
N GLN A 217 5.40 -1.90 7.79
CA GLN A 217 5.99 -2.60 6.64
C GLN A 217 5.00 -3.48 5.87
N SER A 218 3.87 -3.84 6.50
CA SER A 218 2.85 -4.68 5.90
C SER A 218 2.10 -4.02 4.72
N PRO A 219 1.53 -4.79 3.78
CA PRO A 219 0.74 -4.26 2.67
C PRO A 219 -0.57 -3.60 3.12
N ARG A 220 -1.35 -3.06 2.17
CA ARG A 220 -2.62 -2.36 2.47
C ARG A 220 -3.64 -3.22 3.20
N VAL A 221 -3.64 -4.54 2.99
CA VAL A 221 -4.48 -5.49 3.73
C VAL A 221 -3.59 -6.24 4.71
N VAL A 222 -3.98 -6.27 5.97
CA VAL A 222 -3.24 -6.93 7.06
C VAL A 222 -4.14 -7.98 7.70
N ASN A 223 -3.60 -9.17 7.88
CA ASN A 223 -4.26 -10.24 8.62
C ASN A 223 -3.84 -10.14 10.09
N LEU A 224 -4.79 -9.93 10.98
CA LEU A 224 -4.56 -9.82 12.42
C LEU A 224 -5.26 -10.97 13.13
N ARG A 225 -4.60 -11.53 14.13
CA ARG A 225 -5.17 -12.54 15.01
C ARG A 225 -5.23 -11.99 16.42
N PHE A 226 -6.40 -12.05 17.04
CA PHE A 226 -6.65 -11.59 18.39
C PHE A 226 -7.09 -12.74 19.28
N ALA A 227 -6.71 -12.73 20.55
CA ALA A 227 -7.42 -13.46 21.59
C ALA A 227 -8.60 -12.59 22.05
N THR A 228 -9.79 -13.19 22.05
CA THR A 228 -10.97 -12.57 22.65
C THR A 228 -10.98 -12.89 24.14
N LEU A 229 -11.31 -11.89 24.96
CA LEU A 229 -11.49 -12.05 26.41
C LEU A 229 -12.89 -12.58 26.74
#